data_AF-A0AAN6A7W8-F1
#
_entry.id   AF-A0AAN6A7W8-F1
#
_cell.length_a   1.000
_cell.length_b   1.000
_cell.length_c   1.000
_cell.angle_alpha   90.00
_cell.angle_beta   90.00
_cell.angle_gamma   90.00
#
_symmetry.space_group_name_H-M   'P 1'
#
loop_
_entity.id
_entity.type
_entity.pdbx_description
1 polymer ?
#
loop_
_entity_poly.entity_id
_entity_poly.type
_entity_poly.pdbx_seq_one_letter_code
_entity_poly.pdbx_strand_id
1 'polypeptide(L)'
;MEQYEIDLGRVKNYPYCLKKIKKQTYEMCMVAVEKWGLAIQFVAWDDLNLPKEKLNKLCLKAVKKDGYALKYLKWDELNNKLSKNQIEKICIEAVKQNPWILRYVNEQTEEICIEAVRKAGYALEYVKEQTDKICREALKQDEFAIKFIDKKEKYLKEFNIKYLEPQGDISEVIAINKNGQWLFAIDCEIDMIRKDFIDYIHDVAKELNLEENIDTYNQVYFDFLEQLN
;
A
#
# COMPACT_ATOMS: atom_id res chain seq x y z
N MET A 1 -25.04 -39.06 7.71
CA MET A 1 -23.83 -38.24 7.51
C MET A 1 -23.62 -37.47 8.80
N GLU A 2 -22.47 -37.61 9.44
CA GLU A 2 -22.18 -36.86 10.68
C GLU A 2 -22.23 -35.35 10.41
N GLN A 3 -22.66 -34.56 11.40
CA GLN A 3 -22.76 -33.10 11.27
C GLN A 3 -21.46 -32.47 10.77
N TYR A 4 -20.32 -33.04 11.18
CA TYR A 4 -18.99 -32.71 10.70
C TYR A 4 -18.88 -32.73 9.16
N GLU A 5 -19.27 -33.83 8.52
CA GLU A 5 -19.15 -34.02 7.08
C GLU A 5 -20.07 -33.08 6.29
N ILE A 6 -21.27 -32.80 6.83
CA ILE A 6 -22.20 -31.83 6.24
C ILE A 6 -21.57 -30.43 6.27
N ASP A 7 -21.03 -30.02 7.42
CA ASP A 7 -20.42 -28.71 7.59
C ASP A 7 -19.14 -28.55 6.75
N LEU A 8 -18.29 -29.58 6.71
CA LEU A 8 -17.09 -29.59 5.87
C LEU A 8 -17.45 -29.51 4.39
N GLY A 9 -18.44 -30.29 3.93
CA GLY A 9 -18.94 -30.25 2.56
C GLY A 9 -19.51 -28.87 2.17
N ARG A 10 -20.19 -28.19 3.10
CA ARG A 10 -20.66 -26.81 2.89
C ARG A 10 -19.51 -25.83 2.75
N VAL A 11 -18.51 -25.86 3.64
CA VAL A 11 -17.38 -24.93 3.61
C VAL A 11 -16.54 -25.09 2.34
N LYS A 12 -16.34 -26.33 1.86
CA LYS A 12 -15.63 -26.61 0.60
C LYS A 12 -16.25 -25.88 -0.60
N ASN A 13 -17.58 -25.78 -0.63
CA ASN A 13 -18.31 -25.09 -1.70
C ASN A 13 -18.48 -23.59 -1.42
N TYR A 14 -18.71 -23.23 -0.16
CA TYR A 14 -19.11 -21.91 0.30
C TYR A 14 -18.35 -21.52 1.58
N PRO A 15 -17.13 -20.98 1.48
CA PRO A 15 -16.26 -20.71 2.63
C PRO A 15 -16.88 -19.79 3.68
N TYR A 16 -17.75 -18.85 3.29
CA TYR A 16 -18.47 -17.96 4.20
C TYR A 16 -19.37 -18.70 5.21
N CYS A 17 -19.74 -19.96 4.94
CA CYS A 17 -20.52 -20.78 5.86
C CYS A 17 -19.79 -21.05 7.17
N LEU A 18 -18.45 -20.88 7.21
CA LEU A 18 -17.65 -21.03 8.43
C LEU A 18 -18.20 -20.20 9.60
N LYS A 19 -18.73 -18.99 9.33
CA LYS A 19 -19.40 -18.12 10.31
C LYS A 19 -20.56 -18.79 11.05
N LYS A 20 -21.25 -19.72 10.41
CA LYS A 20 -22.47 -20.37 10.93
C LYS A 20 -22.19 -21.70 11.62
N ILE A 21 -20.95 -22.20 11.56
CA ILE A 21 -20.57 -23.49 12.13
C ILE A 21 -20.30 -23.29 13.62
N LYS A 22 -21.03 -24.02 14.46
CA LYS A 22 -20.93 -23.94 15.93
C LYS A 22 -19.60 -24.48 16.47
N LYS A 23 -19.04 -25.52 15.84
CA LYS A 23 -17.79 -26.14 16.26
C LYS A 23 -16.86 -26.26 15.07
N GLN A 24 -15.99 -25.27 14.89
CA GLN A 24 -15.04 -25.25 13.79
C GLN A 24 -13.88 -26.22 14.06
N THR A 25 -13.35 -26.82 13.00
CA THR A 25 -12.14 -27.62 13.06
C THR A 25 -11.03 -26.96 12.24
N TYR A 26 -9.78 -27.35 12.52
CA TYR A 26 -8.64 -26.89 11.72
C TYR A 26 -8.84 -27.16 10.24
N GLU A 27 -9.38 -28.34 9.88
CA GLU A 27 -9.63 -28.69 8.48
C GLU A 27 -10.65 -27.76 7.82
N MET A 28 -11.76 -27.46 8.50
CA MET A 28 -12.77 -26.52 8.01
C MET A 28 -12.17 -25.13 7.77
N CYS A 29 -11.42 -24.59 8.73
CA CYS A 29 -10.78 -23.29 8.59
C CYS A 29 -9.76 -23.29 7.43
N MET A 30 -8.99 -24.37 7.29
CA MET A 30 -7.99 -24.51 6.23
C MET A 30 -8.61 -24.53 4.85
N VAL A 31 -9.61 -25.39 4.60
CA VAL A 31 -10.26 -25.45 3.28
C VAL A 31 -10.99 -24.14 2.96
N ALA A 32 -11.51 -23.45 3.98
CA ALA A 32 -12.12 -22.14 3.81
C ALA A 32 -11.12 -21.10 3.29
N VAL A 33 -9.97 -20.94 3.98
CA VAL A 33 -8.97 -19.93 3.60
C VAL A 33 -8.25 -20.27 2.30
N GLU A 34 -8.10 -21.55 1.97
CA GLU A 34 -7.52 -21.98 0.68
C GLU A 34 -8.43 -21.62 -0.50
N LYS A 35 -9.75 -21.66 -0.29
CA LYS A 35 -10.75 -21.26 -1.29
C LYS A 35 -10.91 -19.74 -1.35
N TRP A 36 -10.99 -19.06 -0.20
CA TRP A 36 -11.14 -17.61 -0.07
C TRP A 36 -10.37 -17.09 1.15
N GLY A 37 -9.26 -16.37 0.93
CA GLY A 37 -8.35 -15.95 2.00
C GLY A 37 -9.01 -15.16 3.14
N LEU A 38 -9.99 -14.31 2.82
CA LEU A 38 -10.74 -13.54 3.82
C LEU A 38 -11.69 -14.39 4.67
N ALA A 39 -11.87 -15.69 4.38
CA ALA A 39 -12.62 -16.58 5.27
C ALA A 39 -11.99 -16.66 6.67
N ILE A 40 -10.72 -16.26 6.83
CA ILE A 40 -10.03 -16.13 8.11
C ILE A 40 -10.80 -15.24 9.10
N GLN A 41 -11.58 -14.26 8.61
CA GLN A 41 -12.39 -13.36 9.44
C GLN A 41 -13.52 -14.08 10.20
N PHE A 42 -13.86 -15.31 9.78
CA PHE A 42 -14.89 -16.13 10.41
C PHE A 42 -14.33 -17.22 11.32
N VAL A 43 -13.01 -17.28 11.48
CA VAL A 43 -12.39 -18.25 12.40
C VAL A 43 -12.79 -17.91 13.83
N ALA A 44 -13.37 -18.89 14.53
CA ALA A 44 -13.64 -18.81 15.95
C ALA A 44 -12.34 -19.08 16.72
N TRP A 45 -11.50 -18.04 16.84
CA TRP A 45 -10.14 -18.14 17.40
C TRP A 45 -10.12 -18.76 18.80
N ASP A 46 -11.07 -18.35 19.65
CA ASP A 46 -11.16 -18.79 21.05
C ASP A 46 -11.52 -20.28 21.17
N ASP A 47 -12.33 -20.81 20.25
CA ASP A 47 -12.78 -22.22 20.27
C ASP A 47 -11.78 -23.17 19.60
N LEU A 48 -10.97 -22.69 18.65
CA LEU A 48 -10.14 -23.53 17.80
C LEU A 48 -8.84 -24.00 18.49
N ASN A 49 -8.34 -23.22 19.46
CA ASN A 49 -7.12 -23.43 20.26
C ASN A 49 -6.01 -24.24 19.55
N LEU A 50 -5.47 -23.70 18.46
CA LEU A 50 -4.49 -24.41 17.64
C LEU A 50 -3.09 -24.43 18.28
N PRO A 51 -2.30 -25.50 18.08
CA PRO A 51 -0.87 -25.47 18.32
C PRO A 51 -0.21 -24.48 17.35
N LYS A 52 0.91 -23.88 17.77
CA LYS A 52 1.61 -22.80 17.04
C LYS A 52 1.88 -23.12 15.56
N GLU A 53 2.19 -24.38 15.23
CA GLU A 53 2.47 -24.80 13.85
C GLU A 53 1.24 -24.72 12.94
N LYS A 54 0.09 -25.20 13.43
CA LYS A 54 -1.19 -25.13 12.70
C LYS A 54 -1.67 -23.69 12.59
N LEU A 55 -1.52 -22.91 13.66
CA LEU A 55 -1.84 -21.48 13.68
C LEU A 55 -1.05 -20.73 12.60
N ASN A 56 0.28 -20.87 12.62
CA ASN A 56 1.17 -20.23 11.64
C ASN A 56 0.81 -20.65 10.20
N LYS A 57 0.55 -21.95 9.97
CA LYS A 57 0.18 -22.46 8.65
C LYS A 57 -1.15 -21.89 8.16
N LEU A 58 -2.15 -21.81 9.02
CA LEU A 58 -3.46 -21.23 8.69
C LEU A 58 -3.33 -19.75 8.30
N CYS A 59 -2.63 -18.95 9.10
CA CYS A 59 -2.40 -17.53 8.83
C CYS A 59 -1.63 -17.32 7.51
N LEU A 60 -0.52 -18.06 7.32
CA LEU A 60 0.26 -17.98 6.09
C LEU A 60 -0.56 -18.35 4.86
N LYS A 61 -1.42 -19.36 4.95
CA LYS A 61 -2.29 -19.75 3.84
C LYS A 61 -3.32 -18.67 3.51
N ALA A 62 -3.91 -18.05 4.54
CA ALA A 62 -4.85 -16.96 4.35
C ALA A 62 -4.21 -15.75 3.67
N VAL A 63 -3.09 -15.24 4.19
CA VAL A 63 -2.43 -14.04 3.63
C VAL A 63 -1.81 -14.29 2.25
N LYS A 64 -1.30 -15.50 1.99
CA LYS A 64 -0.84 -15.89 0.64
C LYS A 64 -1.98 -16.00 -0.35
N LYS A 65 -3.21 -16.29 0.10
CA LYS A 65 -4.39 -16.35 -0.77
C LYS A 65 -4.95 -14.95 -1.04
N ASP A 66 -4.96 -14.11 -0.02
CA ASP A 66 -5.40 -12.71 -0.09
C ASP A 66 -4.67 -11.90 1.00
N GLY A 67 -3.83 -10.94 0.61
CA GLY A 67 -3.07 -10.11 1.55
C GLY A 67 -3.94 -9.34 2.54
N TYR A 68 -5.18 -8.99 2.16
CA TYR A 68 -6.13 -8.31 3.06
C TYR A 68 -6.56 -9.17 4.26
N ALA A 69 -6.32 -10.48 4.21
CA ALA A 69 -6.53 -11.39 5.34
C ALA A 69 -5.75 -10.95 6.59
N LEU A 70 -4.62 -10.25 6.42
CA LEU A 70 -3.79 -9.73 7.53
C LEU A 70 -4.60 -8.87 8.50
N LYS A 71 -5.52 -8.04 7.98
CA LYS A 71 -6.38 -7.15 8.77
C LYS A 71 -7.27 -7.89 9.77
N TYR A 72 -7.60 -9.15 9.48
CA TYR A 72 -8.55 -9.94 10.25
C TYR A 72 -7.88 -10.97 11.17
N LEU A 73 -6.55 -10.97 11.27
CA LEU A 73 -5.84 -11.85 12.18
C LEU A 73 -6.03 -11.41 13.64
N LYS A 74 -6.16 -12.39 14.54
CA LYS A 74 -6.27 -12.14 15.98
C LYS A 74 -4.87 -11.92 16.58
N TRP A 75 -4.36 -10.69 16.47
CA TRP A 75 -2.97 -10.36 16.83
C TRP A 75 -2.57 -10.74 18.25
N ASP A 76 -3.45 -10.60 19.25
CA ASP A 76 -3.16 -10.99 20.63
C ASP A 76 -2.78 -12.48 20.73
N GLU A 77 -3.55 -13.34 20.07
CA GLU A 77 -3.32 -14.79 20.04
C GLU A 77 -2.02 -15.13 19.30
N LEU A 78 -1.77 -14.45 18.18
CA LEU A 78 -0.58 -14.64 17.35
C LEU A 78 0.68 -14.23 18.11
N ASN A 79 0.68 -13.06 18.75
CA ASN A 79 1.82 -12.52 19.51
C ASN A 79 2.14 -13.38 20.74
N ASN A 80 1.14 -14.02 21.34
CA ASN A 80 1.34 -14.92 22.47
C ASN A 80 1.94 -16.29 22.07
N LYS A 81 1.70 -16.76 20.84
CA LYS A 81 2.06 -18.13 20.41
C LYS A 81 3.20 -18.19 19.39
N LEU A 82 3.42 -17.17 18.58
CA LEU A 82 4.38 -17.16 17.48
C LEU A 82 5.63 -16.34 17.83
N SER A 83 6.76 -16.72 17.24
CA SER A 83 7.98 -15.91 17.32
C SER A 83 7.90 -14.68 16.42
N LYS A 84 8.70 -13.64 16.72
CA LYS A 84 8.79 -12.42 15.90
C LYS A 84 9.04 -12.72 14.42
N ASN A 85 9.96 -13.64 14.11
CA ASN A 85 10.27 -14.02 12.72
C ASN A 85 9.06 -14.66 12.00
N GLN A 86 8.20 -15.37 12.72
CA GLN A 86 6.98 -15.94 12.12
C GLN A 86 5.93 -14.86 11.84
N ILE A 87 5.78 -13.92 12.77
CA ILE A 87 4.91 -12.74 12.60
C ILE A 87 5.37 -11.90 11.42
N GLU A 88 6.66 -11.58 11.37
CA GLU A 88 7.28 -10.85 10.28
C GLU A 88 7.06 -11.55 8.94
N LYS A 89 7.25 -12.88 8.89
CA LYS A 89 6.97 -13.66 7.68
C LYS A 89 5.51 -13.57 7.23
N ILE A 90 4.55 -13.58 8.15
CA ILE A 90 3.13 -13.40 7.82
C ILE A 90 2.90 -12.02 7.19
N CYS A 91 3.48 -10.96 7.78
CA CYS A 91 3.40 -9.61 7.25
C CYS A 91 4.05 -9.48 5.85
N ILE A 92 5.26 -10.03 5.67
CA ILE A 92 5.99 -10.04 4.39
C ILE A 92 5.14 -10.72 3.30
N GLU A 93 4.55 -11.88 3.59
CA GLU A 93 3.72 -12.59 2.62
C GLU A 93 2.45 -11.81 2.26
N ALA A 94 1.88 -11.07 3.22
CA ALA A 94 0.73 -10.21 2.97
C ALA A 94 1.07 -9.00 2.07
N VAL A 95 2.19 -8.30 2.34
CA VAL A 95 2.62 -7.15 1.51
C VAL A 95 3.09 -7.60 0.12
N LYS A 96 3.69 -8.80 0.01
CA LYS A 96 3.99 -9.43 -1.28
C LYS A 96 2.74 -9.67 -2.12
N GLN A 97 1.58 -9.89 -1.50
CA GLN A 97 0.31 -9.99 -2.23
C GLN A 97 -0.25 -8.62 -2.58
N ASN A 98 -0.28 -7.68 -1.64
CA ASN A 98 -0.73 -6.32 -1.90
C ASN A 98 0.10 -5.33 -1.04
N PRO A 99 0.91 -4.45 -1.66
CA PRO A 99 1.82 -3.58 -0.91
C PRO A 99 1.08 -2.58 -0.01
N TRP A 100 -0.16 -2.21 -0.37
CA TRP A 100 -1.02 -1.33 0.44
C TRP A 100 -1.43 -1.94 1.78
N ILE A 101 -1.21 -3.24 1.99
CA ILE A 101 -1.45 -3.90 3.27
C ILE A 101 -0.50 -3.39 4.36
N LEU A 102 0.61 -2.75 3.99
CA LEU A 102 1.53 -2.11 4.93
C LEU A 102 0.82 -1.21 5.94
N ARG A 103 -0.27 -0.54 5.53
CA ARG A 103 -1.13 0.30 6.40
C ARG A 103 -1.76 -0.44 7.59
N TYR A 104 -1.88 -1.76 7.52
CA TYR A 104 -2.43 -2.62 8.57
C TYR A 104 -1.33 -3.31 9.41
N VAL A 105 -0.06 -3.10 9.08
CA VAL A 105 1.07 -3.65 9.82
C VAL A 105 1.39 -2.72 11.01
N ASN A 106 1.21 -3.23 12.23
CA ASN A 106 1.48 -2.46 13.45
C ASN A 106 2.99 -2.25 13.67
N GLU A 107 3.75 -3.35 13.73
CA GLU A 107 5.21 -3.33 13.85
C GLU A 107 5.84 -3.52 12.47
N GLN A 108 6.30 -2.43 11.87
CA GLN A 108 6.96 -2.44 10.57
C GLN A 108 8.46 -2.58 10.75
N THR A 109 9.04 -3.64 10.19
CA THR A 109 10.50 -3.77 10.06
C THR A 109 10.94 -3.16 8.73
N GLU A 110 12.23 -2.82 8.62
CA GLU A 110 12.79 -2.30 7.36
C GLU A 110 12.54 -3.29 6.20
N GLU A 111 12.61 -4.60 6.46
CA GLU A 111 12.35 -5.64 5.45
C GLU A 111 10.90 -5.62 4.96
N ILE A 112 9.91 -5.53 5.86
CA ILE A 112 8.49 -5.42 5.48
C ILE A 112 8.26 -4.18 4.61
N CYS A 113 8.82 -3.03 5.01
CA CYS A 113 8.69 -1.78 4.27
C CYS A 113 9.35 -1.89 2.88
N ILE A 114 10.57 -2.42 2.80
CA ILE A 114 11.29 -2.61 1.54
C ILE A 114 10.50 -3.51 0.59
N GLU A 115 9.96 -4.63 1.07
CA GLU A 115 9.15 -5.53 0.25
C GLU A 115 7.89 -4.85 -0.29
N ALA A 116 7.25 -3.97 0.49
CA ALA A 116 6.10 -3.20 0.03
C ALA A 116 6.50 -2.16 -1.04
N VAL A 117 7.52 -1.33 -0.78
CA VAL A 117 7.90 -0.24 -1.70
C VAL A 117 8.52 -0.74 -3.00
N ARG A 118 9.19 -1.90 -2.99
CA ARG A 118 9.67 -2.56 -4.22
C ARG A 118 8.55 -3.02 -5.12
N LYS A 119 7.38 -3.32 -4.55
CA LYS A 119 6.20 -3.74 -5.31
C LYS A 119 5.38 -2.54 -5.77
N ALA A 120 5.28 -1.49 -4.96
CA ALA A 120 4.71 -0.20 -5.34
C ALA A 120 5.36 0.92 -4.53
N GLY A 121 6.09 1.83 -5.18
CA GLY A 121 6.87 2.90 -4.55
C GLY A 121 6.00 3.79 -3.67
N TYR A 122 4.77 4.06 -4.11
CA TYR A 122 3.77 4.79 -3.35
C TYR A 122 3.32 4.13 -2.04
N ALA A 123 3.59 2.84 -1.81
CA ALA A 123 3.38 2.22 -0.50
C ALA A 123 4.20 2.92 0.61
N LEU A 124 5.19 3.74 0.23
CA LEU A 124 5.92 4.64 1.11
C LEU A 124 5.01 5.55 1.94
N GLU A 125 3.83 5.92 1.43
CA GLU A 125 2.79 6.67 2.18
C GLU A 125 2.47 6.03 3.54
N TYR A 126 2.56 4.70 3.63
CA TYR A 126 2.20 3.93 4.83
C TYR A 126 3.41 3.51 5.67
N VAL A 127 4.63 3.91 5.30
CA VAL A 127 5.84 3.64 6.07
C VAL A 127 5.89 4.58 7.27
N LYS A 128 5.95 4.02 8.48
CA LYS A 128 6.00 4.81 9.73
C LYS A 128 7.37 5.41 10.01
N GLU A 129 8.43 4.67 9.65
CA GLU A 129 9.82 5.05 9.91
C GLU A 129 10.58 4.99 8.58
N GLN A 130 10.80 6.15 7.96
CA GLN A 130 11.48 6.24 6.67
C GLN A 130 13.00 6.18 6.85
N THR A 131 13.62 5.09 6.37
CA THR A 131 15.08 5.01 6.24
C THR A 131 15.51 5.40 4.83
N ASP A 132 16.77 5.85 4.69
CA ASP A 132 17.36 6.15 3.37
C ASP A 132 17.20 5.02 2.37
N LYS A 133 17.31 3.79 2.85
CA LYS A 133 17.18 2.59 2.03
C LYS A 133 15.74 2.40 1.58
N ILE A 134 14.75 2.55 2.45
CA ILE A 134 13.33 2.48 2.08
C ILE A 134 13.00 3.57 1.04
N CYS A 135 13.40 4.83 1.29
CA CYS A 135 13.16 5.93 0.34
C CYS A 135 13.77 5.67 -1.03
N ARG A 136 15.03 5.23 -1.09
CA ARG A 136 15.71 4.92 -2.36
C ARG A 136 15.07 3.76 -3.10
N GLU A 137 14.65 2.70 -2.40
CA GLU A 137 13.96 1.58 -3.03
C GLU A 137 12.58 1.99 -3.56
N ALA A 138 11.86 2.89 -2.86
CA ALA A 138 10.61 3.48 -3.35
C ALA A 138 10.83 4.31 -4.62
N LEU A 139 11.81 5.24 -4.59
CA LEU A 139 12.12 6.11 -5.73
C LEU A 139 12.65 5.35 -6.95
N LYS A 140 13.40 4.27 -6.76
CA LYS A 140 13.82 3.38 -7.86
C LYS A 140 12.63 2.65 -8.49
N GLN A 141 11.58 2.38 -7.71
CA GLN A 141 10.40 1.70 -8.21
C GLN A 141 9.50 2.69 -8.96
N ASP A 142 9.27 3.86 -8.39
CA ASP A 142 8.55 4.98 -9.00
C ASP A 142 9.05 6.29 -8.40
N GLU A 143 9.66 7.14 -9.23
CA GLU A 143 10.24 8.40 -8.80
C GLU A 143 9.19 9.38 -8.26
N PHE A 144 7.92 9.26 -8.65
CA PHE A 144 6.83 10.08 -8.10
C PHE A 144 6.53 9.75 -6.63
N ALA A 145 7.04 8.64 -6.10
CA ALA A 145 6.99 8.34 -4.66
C ALA A 145 7.70 9.41 -3.81
N ILE A 146 8.51 10.29 -4.42
CA ILE A 146 9.10 11.48 -3.78
C ILE A 146 8.05 12.32 -3.05
N LYS A 147 6.79 12.35 -3.53
CA LYS A 147 5.67 13.04 -2.87
C LYS A 147 5.53 12.66 -1.40
N PHE A 148 5.74 11.39 -1.07
CA PHE A 148 5.59 10.83 0.27
C PHE A 148 6.87 10.87 1.11
N ILE A 149 7.96 11.45 0.61
CA ILE A 149 9.21 11.60 1.37
C ILE A 149 9.18 12.90 2.17
N ASP A 150 9.56 12.84 3.45
CA ASP A 150 9.61 14.03 4.31
C ASP A 150 10.75 14.99 3.95
N LYS A 151 11.94 14.45 3.67
CA LYS A 151 13.17 15.21 3.34
C LYS A 151 13.51 15.05 1.86
N LYS A 152 12.67 15.62 0.99
CA LYS A 152 12.73 15.42 -0.48
C LYS A 152 14.04 15.92 -1.08
N GLU A 153 14.56 17.03 -0.57
CA GLU A 153 15.72 17.78 -1.07
C GLU A 153 16.95 16.88 -1.22
N LYS A 154 17.07 15.88 -0.34
CA LYS A 154 18.15 14.89 -0.34
C LYS A 154 18.21 14.08 -1.63
N TYR A 155 17.08 13.85 -2.28
CA TYR A 155 16.94 12.92 -3.41
C TYR A 155 16.75 13.61 -4.76
N LEU A 156 16.34 14.89 -4.76
CA LEU A 156 16.03 15.62 -6.00
C LEU A 156 17.15 15.55 -7.04
N LYS A 157 18.39 15.83 -6.61
CA LYS A 157 19.56 15.80 -7.51
C LYS A 157 19.90 14.40 -7.98
N GLU A 158 19.78 13.41 -7.10
CA GLU A 158 20.14 12.02 -7.39
C GLU A 158 19.20 11.39 -8.41
N PHE A 159 17.90 11.64 -8.30
CA PHE A 159 16.86 11.08 -9.17
C PHE A 159 16.47 12.01 -10.32
N ASN A 160 17.19 13.12 -10.52
CA ASN A 160 16.89 14.13 -11.53
C ASN A 160 15.43 14.64 -11.47
N ILE A 161 14.95 14.88 -10.25
CA ILE A 161 13.61 15.37 -9.96
C ILE A 161 13.68 16.88 -9.71
N LYS A 162 12.69 17.59 -10.25
CA LYS A 162 12.44 19.00 -9.99
C LYS A 162 11.15 19.12 -9.18
N TYR A 163 11.17 19.97 -8.17
CA TYR A 163 10.07 20.11 -7.22
C TYR A 163 9.74 21.58 -7.04
N LEU A 164 8.46 21.92 -7.20
CA LEU A 164 7.90 23.21 -6.85
C LEU A 164 7.17 23.04 -5.51
N GLU A 165 7.62 23.79 -4.50
CA GLU A 165 6.95 23.84 -3.20
C GLU A 165 5.60 24.56 -3.31
N PRO A 166 4.57 24.08 -2.58
CA PRO A 166 3.26 24.71 -2.58
C PRO A 166 3.32 26.09 -1.89
N GLN A 167 2.65 27.09 -2.46
CA GLN A 167 2.68 28.48 -2.01
C GLN A 167 1.32 29.16 -2.18
N GLY A 168 0.59 29.40 -1.09
CA GLY A 168 -0.76 29.97 -1.17
C GLY A 168 -1.69 29.04 -1.95
N ASP A 169 -2.23 29.52 -3.07
CA ASP A 169 -3.08 28.74 -3.98
C ASP A 169 -2.29 27.90 -5.01
N ILE A 170 -0.95 28.00 -5.01
CA ILE A 170 -0.08 27.20 -5.88
C ILE A 170 0.07 25.80 -5.28
N SER A 171 -0.33 24.79 -6.05
CA SER A 171 -0.12 23.39 -5.72
C SER A 171 1.34 22.98 -5.91
N GLU A 172 1.76 21.97 -5.15
CA GLU A 172 3.07 21.36 -5.36
C GLU A 172 3.16 20.73 -6.75
N VAL A 173 4.34 20.80 -7.38
CA VAL A 173 4.59 20.16 -8.67
C VAL A 173 5.83 19.31 -8.60
N ILE A 174 5.71 18.07 -9.05
CA ILE A 174 6.84 17.15 -9.21
C ILE A 174 7.06 16.97 -10.71
N ALA A 175 8.26 17.29 -11.19
CA ALA A 175 8.68 17.03 -12.56
C ALA A 175 9.84 16.04 -12.61
N ILE A 176 9.69 15.01 -13.42
CA ILE A 176 10.61 13.87 -13.51
C ILE A 176 11.05 13.71 -14.95
N ASN A 177 12.36 13.63 -15.20
CA ASN A 177 12.88 13.43 -16.55
C ASN A 177 13.06 11.93 -16.82
N LYS A 178 12.20 11.37 -17.66
CA LYS A 178 12.31 9.99 -18.16
C LYS A 178 12.77 10.02 -19.61
N ASN A 179 14.00 9.55 -19.85
CA ASN A 179 14.59 9.43 -21.19
C ASN A 179 14.57 10.74 -22.03
N GLY A 180 14.78 11.89 -21.39
CA GLY A 180 14.76 13.19 -22.05
C GLY A 180 13.37 13.85 -22.14
N GLN A 181 12.32 13.19 -21.64
CA GLN A 181 10.97 13.76 -21.56
C GLN A 181 10.63 14.09 -20.11
N TRP A 182 10.18 15.32 -19.86
CA TRP A 182 9.64 15.72 -18.57
C TRP A 182 8.19 15.28 -18.43
N LEU A 183 7.92 14.55 -17.34
CA LEU A 183 6.59 14.18 -16.87
C LEU A 183 6.28 14.93 -15.58
N PHE A 184 5.04 15.34 -15.42
CA PHE A 184 4.58 16.21 -14.34
C PHE A 184 3.52 15.50 -13.50
N ALA A 185 3.56 15.76 -12.19
CA ALA A 185 2.50 15.46 -11.27
C ALA A 185 2.12 16.70 -10.47
N ILE A 186 0.82 16.95 -10.37
CA ILE A 186 0.20 18.03 -9.59
C ILE A 186 -1.12 17.48 -9.03
N ASP A 187 -1.43 17.78 -7.76
CA ASP A 187 -2.62 17.26 -7.08
C ASP A 187 -2.78 15.72 -7.18
N CYS A 188 -3.79 15.27 -7.93
CA CYS A 188 -4.09 13.87 -8.24
C CYS A 188 -3.68 13.44 -9.65
N GLU A 189 -3.29 14.39 -10.50
CA GLU A 189 -2.85 14.14 -11.87
C GLU A 189 -1.36 13.77 -11.88
N ILE A 190 -1.03 12.69 -12.58
CA ILE A 190 0.33 12.14 -12.67
C ILE A 190 0.67 11.80 -14.11
N ASP A 191 1.96 11.62 -14.41
CA ASP A 191 2.45 11.25 -15.75
C ASP A 191 2.03 12.21 -16.88
N MET A 192 1.70 13.47 -16.56
CA MET A 192 1.34 14.46 -17.57
C MET A 192 2.56 14.83 -18.40
N ILE A 193 2.41 14.91 -19.72
CA ILE A 193 3.44 15.54 -20.55
C ILE A 193 3.36 17.06 -20.42
N ARG A 194 4.43 17.76 -20.83
CA ARG A 194 4.49 19.23 -20.75
C ARG A 194 3.28 19.94 -21.34
N LYS A 195 2.74 19.45 -22.45
CA LYS A 195 1.54 20.03 -23.08
C LYS A 195 0.33 19.94 -22.16
N ASP A 196 0.03 18.74 -21.65
CA ASP A 196 -1.11 18.49 -20.77
C ASP A 196 -1.01 19.29 -19.47
N PHE A 197 0.21 19.45 -18.93
CA PHE A 197 0.45 20.30 -17.77
C PHE A 197 0.16 21.79 -18.05
N ILE A 198 0.53 22.30 -19.22
CA ILE A 198 0.19 23.68 -19.64
C ILE A 198 -1.32 23.85 -19.79
N ASP A 199 -1.98 22.87 -20.40
CA ASP A 199 -3.44 22.88 -20.56
C ASP A 199 -4.14 22.87 -19.19
N TYR A 200 -3.66 22.04 -18.24
CA TYR A 200 -4.12 22.01 -16.85
C TYR A 200 -3.99 23.38 -16.15
N ILE A 201 -2.83 24.04 -16.26
CA ILE A 201 -2.61 25.36 -15.64
C ILE A 201 -3.64 26.37 -16.12
N HIS A 202 -3.90 26.42 -17.44
CA HIS A 202 -4.87 27.34 -18.01
C HIS A 202 -6.30 27.05 -17.59
N ASP A 203 -6.66 25.79 -17.40
CA ASP A 203 -8.03 25.42 -17.01
C ASP A 203 -8.29 25.72 -15.53
N VAL A 204 -7.36 25.37 -14.64
CA VAL A 204 -7.49 25.69 -13.20
C VAL A 204 -7.50 27.19 -12.97
N ALA A 205 -6.68 27.95 -13.68
CA ALA A 205 -6.63 29.41 -13.58
C ALA A 205 -7.99 30.06 -13.92
N LYS A 206 -8.75 29.51 -14.88
CA LYS A 206 -10.11 29.96 -15.21
C LYS A 206 -11.11 29.58 -14.11
N GLU A 207 -11.03 28.35 -13.59
CA GLU A 207 -11.97 27.85 -12.58
C GLU A 207 -11.88 28.61 -11.26
N LEU A 208 -10.68 29.05 -10.86
CA LEU A 208 -10.46 29.78 -9.62
C LEU A 208 -10.89 31.27 -9.68
N ASN A 209 -11.42 31.76 -10.81
CA ASN A 209 -11.79 33.17 -11.02
C ASN A 209 -10.70 34.17 -10.56
N LEU A 210 -9.44 33.85 -10.83
CA LEU A 210 -8.27 34.64 -10.41
C LEU A 210 -8.11 35.95 -11.22
N GLU A 211 -9.17 36.66 -11.58
CA GLU A 211 -9.14 37.80 -12.52
C GLU A 211 -8.10 38.89 -12.16
N GLU A 212 -7.77 39.07 -10.87
CA GLU A 212 -6.74 40.02 -10.42
C GLU A 212 -5.32 39.42 -10.27
N ASN A 213 -5.16 38.09 -10.27
CA ASN A 213 -3.90 37.39 -9.97
C ASN A 213 -3.55 36.23 -10.92
N ILE A 214 -4.29 36.07 -12.03
CA ILE A 214 -4.10 34.98 -13.00
C ILE A 214 -2.69 34.99 -13.62
N ASP A 215 -2.14 36.19 -13.85
CA ASP A 215 -0.79 36.36 -14.36
C ASP A 215 0.24 35.86 -13.35
N THR A 216 0.09 36.21 -12.06
CA THR A 216 0.98 35.74 -10.99
C THR A 216 0.89 34.22 -10.79
N TYR A 217 -0.33 33.66 -10.81
CA TYR A 217 -0.55 32.22 -10.67
C TYR A 217 0.13 31.44 -11.81
N ASN A 218 -0.12 31.84 -13.05
CA ASN A 218 0.47 31.23 -14.22
C ASN A 218 1.99 31.42 -14.25
N GLN A 219 2.48 32.60 -13.87
CA GLN A 219 3.91 32.93 -13.90
C GLN A 219 4.73 31.94 -13.06
N VAL A 220 4.25 31.55 -11.87
CA VAL A 220 4.99 30.60 -11.01
C VAL A 220 5.20 29.25 -11.70
N TYR A 221 4.17 28.71 -12.37
CA TYR A 221 4.30 27.44 -13.09
C TYR A 221 5.12 27.58 -14.38
N PHE A 222 5.03 28.71 -15.08
CA PHE A 222 5.85 28.96 -16.27
C PHE A 222 7.33 29.17 -15.91
N ASP A 223 7.64 29.89 -14.83
CA ASP A 223 8.98 30.02 -14.28
C ASP A 223 9.56 28.65 -13.89
N PHE A 224 8.73 27.77 -13.32
CA PHE A 224 9.11 26.39 -13.04
C PHE A 224 9.43 25.63 -14.34
N LEU A 225 8.60 25.78 -15.38
CA LEU A 225 8.79 25.14 -16.69
C LEU A 225 10.05 25.64 -17.43
N GLU A 226 10.49 26.87 -17.21
CA GLU A 226 11.73 27.41 -17.78
C GLU A 226 12.98 26.74 -17.19
N GLN A 227 12.92 26.28 -15.94
CA GLN A 227 14.02 25.55 -15.28
C GLN A 227 14.24 24.13 -15.83
N LEU A 228 13.35 23.67 -16.71
CA LEU A 228 13.36 22.33 -17.30
C LEU A 228 13.89 22.31 -18.75
N ASN A 229 14.31 23.47 -19.28
CA ASN A 229 14.83 23.63 -20.63
C ASN A 229 16.32 23.30 -20.75
#